data_AF-A0A7W0CYG2-F1
#
_entry.id   AF-A0A7W0CYG2-F1
#
_cell.length_a   1.000
_cell.length_b   1.000
_cell.length_c   1.000
_cell.angle_alpha   90.00
_cell.angle_beta   90.00
_cell.angle_gamma   90.00
#
_symmetry.space_group_name_H-M   'P 1'
#
loop_
_entity.id
_entity.type
_entity.pdbx_description
1 polymer ?
#
loop_
_entity_poly.entity_id
_entity_poly.type
_entity_poly.pdbx_seq_one_letter_code
_entity_poly.pdbx_strand_id
1 'polypeptide(L)'
;MRTSISKQQATIVAATLPSILARRQQFEAAMAGHMARRGPFDPAKHRYQVTAASIIDMLLDHAGGIAEDGGIAIIPHHGQRHQRMAIEGDHYSAFGDGLAPILRDVIPAEASPEAIAAWGDAFWAITRSVMADAMRLAA
;
A
#
# COMPACT_ATOMS: atom_id res chain seq x y z
N MET A 1 18.43 0.58 -8.09
CA MET A 1 17.40 1.35 -7.35
C MET A 1 17.06 0.60 -6.07
N ARG A 2 16.91 1.27 -4.92
CA ARG A 2 16.60 0.60 -3.63
C ARG A 2 15.22 -0.07 -3.69
N THR A 3 15.24 -1.38 -3.91
CA THR A 3 14.15 -2.34 -3.75
C THR A 3 14.11 -2.85 -2.31
N SER A 4 14.32 -1.95 -1.34
CA SER A 4 14.35 -2.28 0.09
C SER A 4 14.12 -1.03 0.94
N ILE A 5 13.56 -1.25 2.12
CA ILE A 5 13.50 -0.27 3.21
C ILE A 5 14.62 -0.57 4.23
N SER A 6 14.88 0.34 5.16
CA SER A 6 15.85 0.05 6.23
C SER A 6 15.32 -1.01 7.20
N LYS A 7 16.22 -1.71 7.90
CA LYS A 7 15.86 -2.65 8.99
C LYS A 7 14.96 -2.01 10.04
N GLN A 8 15.24 -0.76 10.43
CA GLN A 8 14.41 -0.02 11.38
C GLN A 8 12.98 0.18 10.86
N GLN A 9 12.83 0.57 9.59
CA GLN A 9 11.52 0.74 8.97
C GLN A 9 10.76 -0.59 8.86
N ALA A 10 11.46 -1.67 8.50
CA ALA A 10 10.90 -3.01 8.49
C ALA A 10 10.37 -3.42 9.87
N THR A 11 11.15 -3.18 10.92
CA THR A 11 10.73 -3.44 12.31
C THR A 11 9.49 -2.63 12.70
N ILE A 12 9.41 -1.35 12.33
CA ILE A 12 8.26 -0.51 12.64
C ILE A 12 7.00 -0.99 11.88
N VAL A 13 7.13 -1.30 10.59
CA VAL A 13 6.02 -1.83 9.78
C VAL A 13 5.53 -3.15 10.36
N ALA A 14 6.43 -4.09 10.68
CA ALA A 14 6.08 -5.36 11.30
C ALA A 14 5.39 -5.19 12.66
N ALA A 15 5.85 -4.25 13.49
CA ALA A 15 5.28 -4.00 14.81
C ALA A 15 3.86 -3.41 14.75
N THR A 16 3.55 -2.61 13.74
CA THR A 16 2.27 -1.87 13.62
C THR A 16 1.27 -2.55 12.67
N LEU A 17 1.72 -3.49 11.84
CA LEU A 17 0.88 -4.29 10.94
C LEU A 17 -0.29 -4.98 11.66
N PRO A 18 -0.14 -5.62 12.84
CA PRO A 18 -1.25 -6.25 13.55
C PRO A 18 -2.40 -5.28 13.88
N SER A 19 -2.07 -4.03 14.24
CA SER A 19 -3.08 -3.01 14.55
C SER A 19 -3.83 -2.51 13.34
N ILE A 20 -3.19 -2.46 12.17
CA ILE A 20 -3.86 -2.20 10.89
C ILE A 20 -4.75 -3.38 10.51
N LEU A 21 -4.26 -4.61 10.62
CA LEU A 21 -5.03 -5.83 10.32
C LEU A 21 -6.28 -5.94 11.20
N ALA A 22 -6.17 -5.65 12.49
CA ALA A 22 -7.31 -5.62 13.42
C ALA A 22 -8.38 -4.59 13.05
N ARG A 23 -8.02 -3.58 12.25
CA ARG A 23 -8.89 -2.46 11.82
C ARG A 23 -8.99 -2.37 10.30
N ARG A 24 -8.74 -3.48 9.61
CA ARG A 24 -8.62 -3.53 8.15
C ARG A 24 -9.84 -2.93 7.44
N GLN A 25 -11.04 -3.25 7.88
CA GLN A 25 -12.28 -2.72 7.29
C GLN A 25 -12.36 -1.18 7.40
N GLN A 26 -11.98 -0.62 8.54
CA GLN A 26 -11.95 0.83 8.74
C GLN A 26 -10.89 1.48 7.84
N PHE A 27 -9.72 0.86 7.73
CA PHE A 27 -8.63 1.31 6.86
C PHE A 27 -9.04 1.31 5.38
N GLU A 28 -9.65 0.22 4.90
CA GLU A 28 -10.17 0.09 3.54
C GLU A 28 -11.25 1.14 3.22
N ALA A 29 -12.22 1.33 4.12
CA ALA A 29 -13.27 2.32 3.94
C ALA A 29 -12.73 3.76 3.91
N ALA A 30 -11.79 4.08 4.82
CA ALA A 30 -11.16 5.39 4.89
C ALA A 30 -10.35 5.69 3.62
N MET A 31 -9.60 4.69 3.11
CA MET A 31 -8.79 4.83 1.90
C MET A 31 -9.64 4.97 0.65
N ALA A 32 -10.67 4.13 0.49
CA ALA A 32 -11.60 4.26 -0.62
C ALA A 32 -12.27 5.64 -0.64
N GLY A 33 -12.70 6.13 0.53
CA GLY A 33 -13.27 7.47 0.68
C GLY A 33 -12.27 8.59 0.36
N HIS A 34 -11.00 8.45 0.78
CA HIS A 34 -9.94 9.40 0.43
C HIS A 34 -9.73 9.48 -1.09
N MET A 35 -9.53 8.32 -1.73
CA MET A 35 -9.28 8.25 -3.18
C MET A 35 -10.45 8.81 -3.98
N ALA A 36 -11.70 8.53 -3.56
CA ALA A 36 -12.90 9.04 -4.22
C ALA A 36 -13.04 10.56 -4.15
N ARG A 37 -12.54 11.21 -3.09
CA ARG A 37 -12.57 12.68 -2.96
C ARG A 37 -11.50 13.40 -3.79
N ARG A 38 -10.41 12.71 -4.13
CA ARG A 38 -9.24 13.29 -4.79
C ARG A 38 -9.31 13.19 -6.32
N GLY A 39 -9.94 12.14 -6.85
CA GLY A 39 -10.04 11.93 -8.29
C GLY A 39 -11.11 12.83 -8.94
N PRO A 40 -11.00 13.14 -10.25
CA PRO A 40 -12.16 13.60 -11.00
C PRO A 40 -13.27 12.55 -10.92
N PHE A 41 -14.52 13.01 -10.86
CA PHE A 41 -15.68 12.13 -10.98
C PHE A 41 -15.69 11.51 -12.39
N ASP A 42 -15.04 10.37 -12.58
CA ASP A 42 -15.13 9.55 -13.80
C ASP A 42 -15.99 8.32 -13.51
N PRO A 43 -17.29 8.33 -13.86
CA PRO A 43 -18.23 7.22 -13.63
C PRO A 43 -17.73 5.85 -14.10
N ALA A 44 -16.88 5.80 -15.14
CA ALA A 44 -16.30 4.55 -15.64
C ALA A 44 -15.15 4.05 -14.76
N LYS A 45 -14.46 4.95 -14.04
CA LYS A 45 -13.37 4.66 -13.09
C LYS A 45 -13.81 4.64 -11.61
N HIS A 46 -15.11 4.70 -11.31
CA HIS A 46 -15.69 4.70 -9.94
C HIS A 46 -15.53 3.39 -9.15
N ARG A 47 -14.46 2.64 -9.40
CA ARG A 47 -14.15 1.40 -8.69
C ARG A 47 -13.21 1.67 -7.51
N TYR A 48 -13.22 2.88 -6.92
CA TYR A 48 -12.30 3.27 -5.84
C TYR A 48 -12.28 2.31 -4.65
N GLN A 49 -13.42 1.71 -4.30
CA GLN A 49 -13.47 0.65 -3.28
C GLN A 49 -12.66 -0.58 -3.70
N VAL A 50 -12.85 -1.06 -4.93
CA VAL A 50 -12.14 -2.23 -5.46
C VAL A 50 -10.66 -1.91 -5.72
N THR A 51 -10.35 -0.72 -6.21
CA THR A 51 -8.98 -0.24 -6.43
C THR A 51 -8.24 -0.11 -5.10
N ALA A 52 -8.83 0.54 -4.10
CA ALA A 52 -8.25 0.67 -2.77
C ALA A 52 -8.03 -0.70 -2.14
N ALA A 53 -9.04 -1.58 -2.16
CA ALA A 53 -8.90 -2.95 -1.65
C ALA A 53 -7.75 -3.71 -2.33
N SER A 54 -7.63 -3.61 -3.67
CA SER A 54 -6.55 -4.27 -4.40
C SER A 54 -5.15 -3.77 -4.01
N ILE A 55 -4.99 -2.45 -3.82
CA ILE A 55 -3.72 -1.86 -3.38
C ILE A 55 -3.43 -2.21 -1.91
N ILE A 56 -4.47 -2.29 -1.07
CA ILE A 56 -4.36 -2.68 0.35
C ILE A 56 -3.92 -4.13 0.47
N ASP A 57 -4.54 -5.05 -0.26
CA ASP A 57 -4.09 -6.45 -0.33
C ASP A 57 -2.60 -6.50 -0.66
N MET A 58 -2.17 -5.82 -1.72
CA MET A 58 -0.76 -5.78 -2.11
C MET A 58 0.12 -5.26 -0.97
N LEU A 59 -0.25 -4.15 -0.34
CA LEU A 59 0.51 -3.56 0.75
C LEU A 59 0.62 -4.51 1.94
N LEU A 60 -0.52 -5.05 2.42
CA LEU A 60 -0.57 -5.86 3.63
C LEU A 60 0.07 -7.23 3.45
N ASP A 61 -0.15 -7.87 2.30
CA ASP A 61 0.42 -9.18 2.00
C ASP A 61 1.95 -9.10 1.93
N HIS A 62 2.49 -8.06 1.27
CA HIS A 62 3.94 -7.86 1.22
C HIS A 62 4.51 -7.37 2.55
N ALA A 63 3.79 -6.52 3.30
CA ALA A 63 4.21 -6.06 4.62
C ALA A 63 4.38 -7.23 5.60
N GLY A 64 3.49 -8.23 5.54
CA GLY A 64 3.62 -9.46 6.32
C GLY A 64 4.82 -10.34 5.93
N GLY A 65 5.39 -10.14 4.75
CA GLY A 65 6.57 -10.84 4.23
C GLY A 65 7.86 -10.01 4.21
N ILE A 66 7.88 -8.83 4.85
CA ILE A 66 9.11 -8.04 4.96
C ILE A 66 10.10 -8.77 5.86
N ALA A 67 11.28 -9.03 5.33
CA ALA A 67 12.37 -9.67 6.06
C ALA A 67 13.02 -8.71 7.06
N GLU A 68 13.67 -9.25 8.09
CA GLU A 68 14.35 -8.45 9.11
C GLU A 68 15.46 -7.54 8.56
N ASP A 69 16.00 -7.85 7.37
CA ASP A 69 17.01 -7.04 6.68
C ASP A 69 16.41 -5.93 5.80
N GLY A 70 15.07 -5.83 5.75
CA GLY A 70 14.35 -4.89 4.89
C GLY A 70 14.08 -5.39 3.47
N GLY A 71 14.38 -6.66 3.19
CA GLY A 71 13.95 -7.34 1.98
C GLY A 71 12.43 -7.48 1.89
N ILE A 72 11.90 -7.44 0.67
CA ILE A 72 10.45 -7.56 0.40
C ILE A 72 10.23 -8.87 -0.36
N ALA A 73 9.51 -9.81 0.25
CA ALA A 73 9.07 -11.01 -0.45
C ALA A 73 8.00 -10.64 -1.48
N ILE A 74 8.28 -10.87 -2.76
CA ILE A 74 7.33 -10.58 -3.84
C ILE A 74 6.34 -11.72 -3.94
N ILE A 75 5.08 -11.41 -3.62
CA ILE A 75 3.97 -12.33 -3.82
C ILE A 75 3.54 -12.19 -5.27
N PRO A 76 3.65 -13.27 -6.08
CA PRO A 76 3.25 -13.21 -7.48
C PRO A 76 1.78 -12.77 -7.61
N HIS A 77 1.41 -12.24 -8.78
CA HIS A 77 0.04 -11.89 -9.20
C HIS A 77 -0.51 -10.50 -8.85
N HIS A 78 -0.05 -9.79 -7.81
CA HIS A 78 -0.61 -8.45 -7.50
C HIS A 78 -0.44 -7.47 -8.67
N GLY A 79 0.74 -7.45 -9.29
CA GLY A 79 1.01 -6.56 -10.42
C GLY A 79 0.18 -6.90 -11.66
N GLN A 80 0.04 -8.20 -12.00
CA GLN A 80 -0.85 -8.62 -13.10
C GLN A 80 -2.32 -8.28 -12.82
N ARG A 81 -2.78 -8.43 -11.57
CA ARG A 81 -4.13 -8.04 -11.15
C ARG A 81 -4.35 -6.55 -11.33
N HIS A 82 -3.40 -5.73 -10.88
CA HIS A 82 -3.45 -4.28 -11.04
C HIS A 82 -3.50 -3.86 -12.51
N GLN A 83 -2.72 -4.50 -13.39
CA GLN A 83 -2.79 -4.27 -14.84
C GLN A 83 -4.17 -4.61 -15.42
N ARG A 84 -4.74 -5.77 -15.09
CA ARG A 84 -6.10 -6.17 -15.55
C ARG A 84 -7.19 -5.22 -15.06
N MET A 85 -6.99 -4.60 -13.91
CA MET A 85 -7.90 -3.63 -13.32
C MET A 85 -7.68 -2.19 -13.84
N ALA A 86 -6.73 -1.97 -14.74
CA ALA A 86 -6.30 -0.64 -15.19
C ALA A 86 -5.95 0.30 -14.01
N ILE A 87 -5.25 -0.24 -13.00
CA ILE A 87 -4.68 0.57 -11.93
C ILE A 87 -3.39 1.19 -12.45
N GLU A 88 -3.33 2.52 -12.37
CA GLU A 88 -2.32 3.39 -12.99
C GLU A 88 -1.60 4.25 -11.94
N GLY A 89 -0.56 4.97 -12.35
CA GLY A 89 0.27 5.84 -11.49
C GLY A 89 -0.56 6.75 -10.57
N ASP A 90 -1.57 7.43 -11.12
CA ASP A 90 -2.43 8.34 -10.36
C ASP A 90 -3.17 7.66 -9.20
N HIS A 91 -3.51 6.38 -9.34
CA HIS A 91 -4.15 5.62 -8.27
C HIS A 91 -3.16 5.33 -7.12
N TYR A 92 -1.91 5.00 -7.43
CA TYR A 92 -0.87 4.81 -6.42
C TYR A 92 -0.53 6.13 -5.72
N SER A 93 -0.47 7.25 -6.45
CA SER A 93 -0.26 8.57 -5.85
C SER A 93 -1.44 8.97 -4.96
N ALA A 94 -2.69 8.75 -5.38
CA ALA A 94 -3.86 9.02 -4.56
C ALA A 94 -3.88 8.15 -3.28
N PHE A 95 -3.46 6.89 -3.38
CA PHE A 95 -3.33 6.00 -2.24
C PHE A 95 -2.22 6.46 -1.27
N GLY A 96 -1.03 6.76 -1.80
CA GLY A 96 0.13 7.16 -1.02
C GLY A 96 -0.13 8.42 -0.19
N ASP A 97 -0.81 9.40 -0.77
CA ASP A 97 -1.16 10.65 -0.08
C ASP A 97 -2.22 10.46 1.01
N GLY A 98 -3.01 9.38 0.92
CA GLY A 98 -3.98 8.99 1.94
C GLY A 98 -3.35 8.29 3.15
N LEU A 99 -2.17 7.67 3.02
CA LEU A 99 -1.59 6.84 4.06
C LEU A 99 -1.41 7.58 5.38
N ALA A 100 -0.74 8.74 5.36
CA ALA A 100 -0.44 9.49 6.57
C ALA A 100 -1.69 9.91 7.38
N PRO A 101 -2.71 10.58 6.80
CA PRO A 101 -3.92 10.92 7.55
C PRO A 101 -4.69 9.67 8.01
N ILE A 102 -4.80 8.63 7.18
CA ILE A 102 -5.58 7.43 7.53
C ILE A 102 -4.91 6.63 8.64
N LEU A 103 -3.58 6.50 8.65
CA LEU A 103 -2.87 5.86 9.76
C LEU A 103 -3.12 6.57 11.09
N ARG A 104 -3.14 7.91 11.10
CA ARG A 104 -3.47 8.69 12.30
C ARG A 104 -4.89 8.43 12.79
N ASP A 105 -5.84 8.22 11.88
CA ASP A 105 -7.24 7.98 12.25
C ASP A 105 -7.48 6.53 12.71
N VAL A 106 -6.81 5.55 12.08
CA VAL A 106 -7.06 4.12 12.31
C VAL A 106 -6.22 3.56 13.46
N ILE A 107 -4.96 3.95 13.58
CA ILE A 107 -4.04 3.48 14.63
C ILE A 107 -3.40 4.65 15.40
N PRO A 108 -4.19 5.60 15.97
CA PRO A 108 -3.68 6.85 16.53
C PRO A 108 -2.57 6.69 17.57
N ALA A 109 -2.63 5.65 18.39
CA ALA A 109 -1.63 5.38 19.42
C ALA A 109 -0.27 4.92 18.87
N GLU A 110 -0.24 4.40 17.64
CA GLU A 110 0.94 3.81 16.99
C GLU A 110 1.39 4.63 15.77
N ALA A 111 0.60 5.61 15.32
CA ALA A 111 0.86 6.46 14.17
C ALA A 111 1.87 7.58 14.47
N SER A 112 3.04 7.22 15.01
CA SER A 112 4.16 8.15 15.19
C SER A 112 4.67 8.69 13.83
N PRO A 113 5.37 9.83 13.79
CA PRO A 113 5.98 10.32 12.56
C PRO A 113 6.87 9.28 11.85
N GLU A 114 7.61 8.49 12.63
CA GLU A 114 8.47 7.41 12.15
C GLU A 114 7.66 6.26 11.57
N ALA A 115 6.54 5.89 12.21
CA ALA A 115 5.64 4.86 11.69
C ALA A 115 5.00 5.28 10.36
N ILE A 116 4.53 6.53 10.28
CA ILE A 116 3.98 7.09 9.04
C ILE A 116 5.02 7.08 7.92
N ALA A 117 6.25 7.52 8.22
CA ALA A 117 7.35 7.49 7.25
C ALA A 117 7.69 6.05 6.81
N ALA A 118 7.75 5.10 7.76
CA ALA A 118 8.04 3.71 7.47
C ALA A 118 6.98 3.06 6.56
N TRP A 119 5.70 3.31 6.81
CA TRP A 119 4.61 2.84 5.95
C TRP A 119 4.61 3.47 4.56
N GLY A 120 4.92 4.77 4.47
CA GLY A 120 5.09 5.45 3.17
C GLY A 120 6.23 4.87 2.34
N ASP A 121 7.39 4.67 2.97
CA ASP A 121 8.55 4.07 2.30
C ASP A 121 8.32 2.61 1.91
N ALA A 122 7.67 1.84 2.78
CA ALA A 122 7.28 0.46 2.48
C ALA A 122 6.31 0.40 1.30
N PHE A 123 5.27 1.23 1.29
CA PHE A 123 4.32 1.30 0.17
C PHE A 123 5.02 1.56 -1.17
N TRP A 124 5.90 2.55 -1.23
CA TRP A 124 6.60 2.87 -2.47
C TRP A 124 7.64 1.82 -2.86
N ALA A 125 8.31 1.19 -1.89
CA ALA A 125 9.23 0.09 -2.17
C ALA A 125 8.49 -1.15 -2.71
N ILE A 126 7.40 -1.55 -2.07
CA ILE A 126 6.53 -2.65 -2.52
C ILE A 126 6.00 -2.37 -3.92
N THR A 127 5.43 -1.18 -4.15
CA THR A 127 4.86 -0.80 -5.45
C THR A 127 5.90 -0.91 -6.57
N ARG A 128 7.13 -0.40 -6.37
CA ARG A 128 8.20 -0.53 -7.36
C ARG A 128 8.56 -1.99 -7.64
N SER A 129 8.69 -2.81 -6.60
CA SER A 129 9.07 -4.22 -6.79
C SER A 129 7.97 -5.03 -7.48
N VAL A 130 6.70 -4.81 -7.12
CA VAL A 130 5.54 -5.48 -7.74
C VAL A 130 5.38 -5.08 -9.21
N MET A 131 5.57 -3.79 -9.54
CA MET A 131 5.51 -3.32 -10.92
C MET A 131 6.67 -3.88 -11.76
N ALA A 132 7.89 -3.92 -11.20
CA ALA A 132 9.05 -4.48 -11.89
C ALA A 132 8.86 -5.98 -12.20
N ASP A 133 8.32 -6.76 -11.27
CA ASP A 133 8.04 -8.19 -11.51
C ASP A 133 6.95 -8.37 -12.57
N ALA A 134 5.89 -7.55 -12.55
CA ALA A 134 4.83 -7.62 -13.55
C ALA A 134 5.34 -7.30 -14.97
N MET A 135 6.24 -6.34 -15.12
CA MET A 135 6.89 -6.04 -16.40
C MET A 135 7.75 -7.20 -16.89
N ARG A 136 8.49 -7.85 -15.98
CA ARG A 136 9.33 -9.01 -16.31
C ARG A 136 8.52 -10.22 -16.80
N LEU A 137 7.33 -10.43 -16.24
CA LEU A 137 6.45 -11.54 -16.64
C LEU A 137 5.67 -11.28 -17.95
N ALA A 138 5.64 -10.03 -18.43
CA ALA A 138 4.97 -9.64 -19.66
C ALA A 138 5.91 -9.57 -20.89
N ALA A 139 7.22 -9.67 -20.67
CA ALA A 139 8.27 -9.68 -21.69
C ALA A 139 8.61 -11.11 -22.13
#